data_AF-A0A1I8AR15-F1
#
_entry.id   AF-A0A1I8AR15-F1
#
_cell.length_a   1.000
_cell.length_b   1.000
_cell.length_c   1.000
_cell.angle_alpha   90.00
_cell.angle_beta   90.00
_cell.angle_gamma   90.00
#
_symmetry.space_group_name_H-M   'P 1'
#
loop_
_entity.id
_entity.type
_entity.pdbx_description
1 polymer ?
#
loop_
_entity_poly.entity_id
_entity_poly.type
_entity_poly.pdbx_seq_one_letter_code
_entity_poly.pdbx_strand_id
1 'polypeptide(L)'
;APVSGATAAVSGATSAVSGGVTSSQGVSGGFTSSQGVSGGVTQTAGVSGSAGVTATTAASIQSVSPGTPSSEAINRFETAEGLVDCSQGGASGTLLIKALLGMASQLSGSDQTFWVTMVQDIQSKFVCNASLSVSEQLILATYEVKSFCKLHISIKKIVQYLMIQYWGSLNDLFNVVIEMNGQSSQSVIVFVGGECELTQSIEMAIASFSLSSQQQYDCNVLIANIKSIVSSSSFSYSQMMVEIQMVFMSFFSVHAELEAQFESIQIGSWGSVQMFLDVSLAWYRFSFFEHLFAARSGQSQCVLANDMTADCSNSSYGLTRAEQTSTLDLIANIQSSSQLSLVVLEKAKAIVVDWQQFLKINNFLFAIIREFSIYIEVTFGSFGDFLDCYDIMCVLNPGGTEVPSLPPSTPALSTIVPSTPAPTTKVPSTAVPSTAAPSTAAPTTKAPSTVAPTTTIATGNCGTAGQLFTLVNNHSIVVDSLYADCTTYNGTQCINFKPYILKIDNSVVRNTTLTTDTQRIHSFAYIINQYCGNNTQRLYFVMGSTMSNGWGNVQQLCNCDTPSG
;
A
#
# COMPACT_ATOMS: atom_id res chain seq x y z
N ALA A 1 -34.39 50.94 35.25
CA ALA A 1 -35.53 51.63 34.63
C ALA A 1 -35.96 50.80 33.42
N PRO A 2 -37.26 50.53 33.28
CA PRO A 2 -37.81 49.16 33.37
C PRO A 2 -38.58 48.81 32.06
N VAL A 3 -39.46 47.82 31.88
CA VAL A 3 -40.42 47.14 32.75
C VAL A 3 -40.97 45.91 32.00
N SER A 4 -41.38 44.88 32.77
CA SER A 4 -42.57 44.02 32.62
C SER A 4 -42.77 43.16 31.35
N GLY A 5 -43.18 41.90 31.43
CA GLY A 5 -43.66 41.13 32.58
C GLY A 5 -44.82 40.22 32.15
N ALA A 6 -44.89 39.05 32.82
CA ALA A 6 -46.08 38.24 33.09
C ALA A 6 -46.76 37.56 31.87
N THR A 7 -47.30 36.33 31.93
CA THR A 7 -47.48 35.30 32.97
C THR A 7 -48.13 34.08 32.29
N ALA A 8 -47.82 32.89 32.83
CA ALA A 8 -48.72 31.74 33.03
C ALA A 8 -49.30 30.99 31.80
N ALA A 9 -49.65 29.71 31.86
CA ALA A 9 -49.32 28.54 32.68
C ALA A 9 -50.15 27.36 32.12
N VAL A 10 -49.64 26.14 32.30
CA VAL A 10 -50.42 24.92 32.68
C VAL A 10 -51.10 24.04 31.59
N SER A 11 -50.58 22.80 31.58
CA SER A 11 -51.24 21.48 31.53
C SER A 11 -51.57 20.80 30.21
N GLY A 12 -51.18 19.52 30.17
CA GLY A 12 -51.63 18.51 29.22
C GLY A 12 -50.75 17.26 29.29
N ALA A 13 -51.01 16.41 30.28
CA ALA A 13 -50.22 15.23 30.61
C ALA A 13 -50.53 14.00 29.72
N THR A 14 -49.49 13.15 29.57
CA THR A 14 -49.49 11.68 29.56
C THR A 14 -50.47 10.89 28.67
N SER A 15 -49.92 10.05 27.78
CA SER A 15 -50.25 8.61 27.76
C SER A 15 -49.16 7.80 27.05
N ALA A 16 -48.65 6.78 27.77
CA ALA A 16 -47.82 5.71 27.24
C ALA A 16 -48.71 4.51 26.87
N VAL A 17 -48.40 3.82 25.76
CA VAL A 17 -48.81 2.45 25.40
C VAL A 17 -47.72 1.96 24.40
N SER A 18 -46.79 1.05 24.73
CA SER A 18 -46.86 -0.40 24.99
C SER A 18 -47.31 -1.27 23.81
N GLY A 19 -46.38 -2.08 23.28
CA GLY A 19 -46.64 -3.27 22.45
C GLY A 19 -45.89 -3.24 21.11
N GLY A 20 -45.17 -4.26 20.67
CA GLY A 20 -44.90 -5.58 21.22
C GLY A 20 -43.92 -6.29 20.26
N VAL A 21 -42.99 -7.04 20.84
CA VAL A 21 -42.07 -7.93 20.11
C VAL A 21 -42.87 -9.14 19.61
N THR A 22 -42.74 -9.47 18.32
CA THR A 22 -43.06 -10.80 17.82
C THR A 22 -41.93 -11.32 16.94
N SER A 23 -41.27 -12.35 17.45
CA SER A 23 -40.42 -13.30 16.75
C SER A 23 -41.26 -14.20 15.85
N SER A 24 -40.80 -14.48 14.63
CA SER A 24 -41.24 -15.66 13.89
C SER A 24 -40.03 -16.45 13.39
N GLN A 25 -40.02 -17.73 13.76
CA GLN A 25 -39.07 -18.74 13.33
C GLN A 25 -39.46 -19.31 11.95
N GLY A 26 -38.44 -19.57 11.13
CA GLY A 26 -38.20 -20.84 10.44
C GLY A 26 -39.17 -21.32 9.37
N VAL A 27 -38.68 -21.38 8.11
CA VAL A 27 -38.93 -22.53 7.23
C VAL A 27 -37.66 -22.85 6.43
N SER A 28 -37.18 -24.08 6.62
CA SER A 28 -36.13 -24.77 5.88
C SER A 28 -36.65 -25.28 4.53
N GLY A 29 -35.91 -25.04 3.44
CA GLY A 29 -36.12 -25.67 2.14
C GLY A 29 -34.81 -26.28 1.65
N GLY A 30 -34.65 -27.59 1.84
CA GLY A 30 -33.52 -28.37 1.34
C GLY A 30 -33.66 -28.62 -0.16
N PHE A 31 -32.54 -28.53 -0.88
CA PHE A 31 -32.39 -29.12 -2.21
C PHE A 31 -31.31 -30.20 -2.17
N THR A 32 -31.73 -31.40 -2.52
CA THR A 32 -30.97 -32.64 -2.60
C THR A 32 -29.97 -32.63 -3.75
N SER A 33 -28.76 -33.08 -3.46
CA SER A 33 -27.72 -33.40 -4.44
C SER A 33 -28.09 -34.63 -5.26
N SER A 34 -27.94 -34.53 -6.58
CA SER A 34 -28.00 -35.67 -7.49
C SER A 34 -26.59 -36.18 -7.81
N GLN A 35 -26.47 -37.50 -7.77
CA GLN A 35 -25.28 -38.30 -8.03
C GLN A 35 -24.89 -38.24 -9.51
N GLY A 36 -23.60 -38.08 -9.79
CA GLY A 36 -22.99 -38.22 -11.13
C GLY A 36 -21.75 -39.09 -11.05
N VAL A 37 -21.75 -40.19 -11.78
CA VAL A 37 -20.84 -41.33 -11.71
C VAL A 37 -19.58 -41.14 -12.57
N SER A 38 -18.47 -41.70 -12.04
CA SER A 38 -17.15 -42.06 -12.58
C SER A 38 -16.75 -41.81 -14.04
N GLY A 39 -15.49 -41.40 -14.21
CA GLY A 39 -14.68 -41.68 -15.41
C GLY A 39 -13.21 -41.33 -15.16
N GLY A 40 -12.42 -42.29 -14.68
CA GLY A 40 -10.98 -42.12 -14.45
C GLY A 40 -10.18 -42.32 -15.74
N VAL A 41 -9.14 -41.49 -15.94
CA VAL A 41 -8.02 -41.78 -16.83
C VAL A 41 -6.74 -41.34 -16.14
N THR A 42 -5.87 -42.31 -15.91
CA THR A 42 -4.52 -42.19 -15.35
C THR A 42 -3.56 -41.74 -16.44
N GLN A 43 -2.68 -40.76 -16.20
CA GLN A 43 -1.42 -40.66 -16.93
C GLN A 43 -0.30 -40.02 -16.10
N THR A 44 0.63 -40.91 -15.75
CA THR A 44 2.07 -40.86 -15.45
C THR A 44 2.79 -39.52 -15.30
N ALA A 45 3.50 -39.43 -14.17
CA ALA A 45 4.49 -38.42 -13.81
C ALA A 45 5.74 -38.41 -14.69
N GLY A 46 6.33 -37.23 -14.85
CA GLY A 46 7.72 -37.03 -15.28
C GLY A 46 8.33 -35.88 -14.49
N VAL A 47 9.28 -36.20 -13.60
CA VAL A 47 10.08 -35.26 -12.82
C VAL A 47 11.48 -35.18 -13.44
N SER A 48 11.97 -33.97 -13.70
CA SER A 48 13.39 -33.58 -13.83
C SER A 48 13.40 -32.05 -14.00
N GLY A 49 14.22 -31.20 -13.39
CA GLY A 49 15.56 -31.28 -12.82
C GLY A 49 16.16 -29.87 -13.05
N SER A 50 16.97 -29.38 -12.11
CA SER A 50 17.43 -27.98 -12.03
C SER A 50 18.45 -27.55 -13.10
N ALA A 51 18.59 -26.22 -13.28
CA ALA A 51 19.84 -25.44 -13.35
C ALA A 51 19.59 -24.09 -14.06
N GLY A 52 20.15 -23.01 -13.49
CA GLY A 52 19.92 -21.64 -13.93
C GLY A 52 20.66 -21.20 -15.19
N VAL A 53 20.14 -20.14 -15.81
CA VAL A 53 20.88 -19.26 -16.74
C VAL A 53 20.27 -17.85 -16.65
N THR A 54 21.14 -16.88 -16.44
CA THR A 54 20.95 -15.43 -16.54
C THR A 54 20.42 -15.04 -17.93
N ALA A 55 19.31 -14.32 -18.02
CA ALA A 55 18.88 -13.68 -19.26
C ALA A 55 18.14 -12.37 -18.97
N THR A 56 18.79 -11.27 -19.34
CA THR A 56 18.22 -9.95 -19.54
C THR A 56 17.15 -10.03 -20.63
N THR A 57 15.89 -9.80 -20.27
CA THR A 57 14.80 -9.59 -21.22
C THR A 57 13.97 -8.39 -20.77
N ALA A 58 13.82 -7.42 -21.67
CA ALA A 58 12.90 -6.30 -21.52
C ALA A 58 11.51 -6.82 -21.10
N ALA A 59 11.09 -6.45 -19.88
CA ALA A 59 9.81 -6.85 -19.34
C ALA A 59 8.69 -6.08 -20.07
N SER A 60 8.04 -6.76 -21.01
CA SER A 60 6.76 -6.32 -21.54
C SER A 60 5.72 -6.47 -20.42
N ILE A 61 4.98 -5.41 -20.12
CA ILE A 61 4.03 -5.40 -19.01
C ILE A 61 2.85 -6.32 -19.37
N GLN A 62 2.91 -7.57 -18.92
CA GLN A 62 1.87 -8.57 -19.11
C GLN A 62 0.77 -8.44 -18.04
N SER A 63 -0.47 -8.74 -18.44
CA SER A 63 -1.66 -8.76 -17.59
C SER A 63 -1.61 -9.88 -16.55
N VAL A 64 -1.76 -9.56 -15.25
CA VAL A 64 -1.70 -10.52 -14.14
C VAL A 64 -3.05 -10.65 -13.45
N SER A 65 -3.48 -11.89 -13.19
CA SER A 65 -4.62 -12.29 -12.32
C SER A 65 -4.35 -11.85 -10.87
N PRO A 66 -5.34 -11.53 -10.02
CA PRO A 66 -5.09 -10.99 -8.67
C PRO A 66 -4.13 -11.89 -7.88
N GLY A 67 -2.94 -11.34 -7.66
CA GLY A 67 -1.97 -11.92 -6.76
C GLY A 67 -2.37 -11.65 -5.31
N THR A 68 -1.72 -12.33 -4.39
CA THR A 68 -1.68 -11.87 -2.99
C THR A 68 -1.08 -10.45 -2.89
N PRO A 69 -1.36 -9.66 -1.84
CA PRO A 69 -0.78 -8.31 -1.69
C PRO A 69 0.75 -8.32 -1.81
N SER A 70 1.42 -9.35 -1.27
CA SER A 70 2.86 -9.55 -1.41
C SER A 70 3.31 -9.70 -2.87
N SER A 71 2.56 -10.45 -3.69
CA SER A 71 2.88 -10.58 -5.12
C SER A 71 2.56 -9.32 -5.93
N GLU A 72 1.62 -8.49 -5.49
CA GLU A 72 1.38 -7.18 -6.11
C GLU A 72 2.57 -6.24 -5.86
N ALA A 73 3.07 -6.17 -4.62
CA ALA A 73 4.27 -5.40 -4.29
C ALA A 73 5.50 -5.88 -5.09
N ILE A 74 5.76 -7.19 -5.09
CA ILE A 74 6.86 -7.78 -5.86
C ILE A 74 6.72 -7.51 -7.36
N ASN A 75 5.50 -7.61 -7.91
CA ASN A 75 5.28 -7.34 -9.33
C ASN A 75 5.54 -5.86 -9.69
N ARG A 76 5.16 -4.92 -8.81
CA ARG A 76 5.48 -3.50 -9.00
C ARG A 76 6.99 -3.30 -9.05
N PHE A 77 7.74 -3.88 -8.12
CA PHE A 77 9.20 -3.85 -8.11
C PHE A 77 9.81 -4.38 -9.43
N GLU A 78 9.42 -5.59 -9.83
CA GLU A 78 9.98 -6.27 -11.02
C GLU A 78 9.69 -5.54 -12.35
N THR A 79 8.62 -4.74 -12.40
CA THR A 79 8.16 -4.07 -13.64
C THR A 79 8.47 -2.57 -13.69
N ALA A 80 8.98 -1.99 -12.60
CA ALA A 80 9.12 -0.54 -12.46
C ALA A 80 10.10 0.10 -13.45
N GLU A 81 11.15 -0.62 -13.84
CA GLU A 81 12.10 -0.14 -14.86
C GLU A 81 11.44 0.16 -16.21
N GLY A 82 10.34 -0.54 -16.52
CA GLY A 82 9.53 -0.28 -17.72
C GLY A 82 8.88 1.11 -17.73
N LEU A 83 8.81 1.80 -16.59
CA LEU A 83 8.22 3.14 -16.51
C LEU A 83 9.05 4.20 -17.23
N VAL A 84 10.36 4.00 -17.35
CA VAL A 84 11.30 4.90 -18.03
C VAL A 84 11.75 4.35 -19.39
N ASP A 85 11.02 3.39 -19.97
CA ASP A 85 11.33 2.84 -21.30
C ASP A 85 11.15 3.90 -22.41
N CYS A 86 12.28 4.25 -23.02
CA CYS A 86 12.40 5.26 -24.08
C CYS A 86 12.03 4.74 -25.47
N SER A 87 11.76 3.44 -25.62
CA SER A 87 11.48 2.81 -26.92
C SER A 87 10.25 3.41 -27.62
N GLN A 88 9.29 3.94 -26.85
CA GLN A 88 8.00 4.45 -27.34
C GLN A 88 7.95 5.99 -27.43
N GLY A 89 8.90 6.60 -28.15
CA GLY A 89 8.89 8.05 -28.42
C GLY A 89 9.79 8.88 -27.50
N GLY A 90 10.91 8.31 -27.06
CA GLY A 90 11.92 9.00 -26.25
C GLY A 90 11.40 9.37 -24.86
N ALA A 91 12.00 10.39 -24.23
CA ALA A 91 11.70 10.74 -22.84
C ALA A 91 10.24 11.12 -22.60
N SER A 92 9.63 11.89 -23.51
CA SER A 92 8.19 12.22 -23.49
C SER A 92 7.28 11.01 -23.73
N GLY A 93 7.83 9.95 -24.31
CA GLY A 93 7.16 8.70 -24.62
C GLY A 93 6.98 7.76 -23.42
N THR A 94 7.83 7.92 -22.40
CA THR A 94 7.86 7.07 -21.21
C THR A 94 6.56 7.12 -20.40
N LEU A 95 6.21 6.01 -19.75
CA LEU A 95 5.01 5.93 -18.91
C LEU A 95 5.10 6.89 -17.71
N LEU A 96 6.29 7.03 -17.12
CA LEU A 96 6.53 7.92 -16.00
C LEU A 96 6.21 9.38 -16.36
N ILE A 97 6.82 9.91 -17.42
CA ILE A 97 6.62 11.31 -17.81
C ILE A 97 5.16 11.56 -18.21
N LYS A 98 4.54 10.66 -18.97
CA LYS A 98 3.12 10.76 -19.33
C LYS A 98 2.22 10.80 -18.09
N ALA A 99 2.47 9.93 -17.11
CA ALA A 99 1.70 9.88 -15.89
C ALA A 99 1.87 11.17 -15.07
N LEU A 100 3.12 11.62 -14.83
CA LEU A 100 3.39 12.83 -14.07
C LEU A 100 2.77 14.07 -14.74
N LEU A 101 2.88 14.21 -16.07
CA LEU A 101 2.18 15.29 -16.79
C LEU A 101 0.66 15.17 -16.68
N GLY A 102 0.12 13.94 -16.72
CA GLY A 102 -1.31 13.70 -16.50
C GLY A 102 -1.79 14.13 -15.11
N MET A 103 -0.99 13.92 -14.06
CA MET A 103 -1.29 14.34 -12.69
C MET A 103 -1.41 15.87 -12.56
N ALA A 104 -0.74 16.63 -13.43
CA ALA A 104 -0.86 18.09 -13.47
C ALA A 104 -2.32 18.56 -13.68
N SER A 105 -3.17 17.73 -14.30
CA SER A 105 -4.60 18.03 -14.48
C SER A 105 -5.39 18.10 -13.17
N GLN A 106 -4.87 17.52 -12.09
CA GLN A 106 -5.48 17.57 -10.76
C GLN A 106 -5.04 18.81 -9.96
N LEU A 107 -4.09 19.58 -10.50
CA LEU A 107 -3.54 20.77 -9.89
C LEU A 107 -4.05 22.02 -10.62
N SER A 108 -3.94 23.18 -9.97
CA SER A 108 -4.37 24.45 -10.56
C SER A 108 -3.43 25.59 -10.17
N GLY A 109 -3.45 26.67 -10.96
CA GLY A 109 -2.67 27.88 -10.68
C GLY A 109 -1.16 27.62 -10.61
N SER A 110 -0.50 28.17 -9.59
CA SER A 110 0.94 28.01 -9.38
C SER A 110 1.37 26.58 -9.14
N ASP A 111 0.54 25.78 -8.47
CA ASP A 111 0.86 24.39 -8.11
C ASP A 111 1.01 23.52 -9.37
N GLN A 112 0.14 23.73 -10.37
CA GLN A 112 0.25 23.08 -11.67
C GLN A 112 1.54 23.49 -12.39
N THR A 113 1.87 24.78 -12.38
CA THR A 113 3.10 25.28 -13.01
C THR A 113 4.35 24.71 -12.36
N PHE A 114 4.44 24.72 -11.02
CA PHE A 114 5.58 24.16 -10.29
C PHE A 114 5.74 22.66 -10.56
N TRP A 115 4.64 21.92 -10.57
CA TRP A 115 4.65 20.51 -10.89
C TRP A 115 5.16 20.26 -12.31
N VAL A 116 4.62 20.94 -13.32
CA VAL A 116 5.05 20.77 -14.71
C VAL A 116 6.52 21.11 -14.90
N THR A 117 7.02 22.18 -14.27
CA THR A 117 8.44 22.55 -14.32
C THR A 117 9.32 21.43 -13.75
N MET A 118 8.96 20.88 -12.59
CA MET A 118 9.70 19.77 -11.99
C MET A 118 9.69 18.51 -12.89
N VAL A 119 8.56 18.21 -13.54
CA VAL A 119 8.48 17.08 -14.49
C VAL A 119 9.35 17.30 -15.74
N GLN A 120 9.44 18.54 -16.24
CA GLN A 120 10.33 18.89 -17.36
C GLN A 120 11.81 18.77 -16.97
N ASP A 121 12.16 19.14 -15.75
CA ASP A 121 13.49 18.96 -15.19
C ASP A 121 13.86 17.48 -15.11
N ILE A 122 12.97 16.64 -14.59
CA ILE A 122 13.15 15.17 -14.57
C ILE A 122 13.36 14.62 -15.98
N GLN A 123 12.50 15.01 -16.92
CA GLN A 123 12.54 14.55 -18.30
C GLN A 123 13.89 14.88 -18.97
N SER A 124 14.44 16.07 -18.69
CA SER A 124 15.68 16.54 -19.33
C SER A 124 16.96 16.01 -18.68
N LYS A 125 16.95 15.81 -17.34
CA LYS A 125 18.15 15.43 -16.57
C LYS A 125 18.34 13.92 -16.50
N PHE A 126 17.26 13.17 -16.30
CA PHE A 126 17.34 11.76 -15.90
C PHE A 126 16.81 10.82 -16.97
N VAL A 127 15.59 11.06 -17.48
CA VAL A 127 14.91 10.10 -18.36
C VAL A 127 15.59 10.01 -19.73
N CYS A 128 15.87 8.78 -20.19
CA CYS A 128 16.62 8.49 -21.41
C CYS A 128 18.06 9.01 -21.43
N ASN A 129 18.64 9.32 -20.27
CA ASN A 129 20.04 9.71 -20.17
C ASN A 129 20.94 8.47 -20.32
N ALA A 130 21.67 8.38 -21.43
CA ALA A 130 22.54 7.25 -21.74
C ALA A 130 23.72 7.06 -20.77
N SER A 131 24.01 8.06 -19.92
CA SER A 131 25.05 7.96 -18.88
C SER A 131 24.55 7.32 -17.59
N LEU A 132 23.24 7.08 -17.48
CA LEU A 132 22.59 6.48 -16.32
C LEU A 132 22.01 5.11 -16.70
N SER A 133 22.18 4.12 -15.83
CA SER A 133 21.44 2.86 -15.90
C SER A 133 19.93 3.10 -15.74
N VAL A 134 19.12 2.14 -16.18
CA VAL A 134 17.65 2.25 -16.11
C VAL A 134 17.18 2.43 -14.66
N SER A 135 17.76 1.66 -13.72
CA SER A 135 17.54 1.83 -12.29
C SER A 135 17.88 3.24 -11.81
N GLU A 136 19.05 3.79 -12.16
CA GLU A 136 19.46 5.15 -11.76
C GLU A 136 18.52 6.23 -12.31
N GLN A 137 18.06 6.08 -13.56
CA GLN A 137 17.09 6.99 -14.15
C GLN A 137 15.79 7.01 -13.33
N LEU A 138 15.27 5.84 -12.95
CA LEU A 138 14.04 5.73 -12.18
C LEU A 138 14.21 6.25 -10.76
N ILE A 139 15.30 5.90 -10.08
CA ILE A 139 15.61 6.33 -8.71
C ILE A 139 15.73 7.86 -8.68
N LEU A 140 16.58 8.46 -9.52
CA LEU A 140 16.81 9.90 -9.51
C LEU A 140 15.54 10.69 -9.90
N ALA A 141 14.81 10.24 -10.91
CA ALA A 141 13.54 10.84 -11.29
C ALA A 141 12.53 10.82 -10.12
N THR A 142 12.42 9.68 -9.43
CA THR A 142 11.47 9.52 -8.33
C THR A 142 11.86 10.34 -7.10
N TYR A 143 13.15 10.40 -6.77
CA TYR A 143 13.64 11.22 -5.64
C TYR A 143 13.50 12.72 -5.89
N GLU A 144 13.55 13.17 -7.15
CA GLU A 144 13.20 14.55 -7.50
C GLU A 144 11.73 14.84 -7.18
N VAL A 145 10.80 13.93 -7.58
CA VAL A 145 9.37 14.07 -7.22
C VAL A 145 9.18 14.02 -5.70
N LYS A 146 9.87 13.11 -5.01
CA LYS A 146 9.77 12.96 -3.56
C LYS A 146 10.25 14.22 -2.83
N SER A 147 11.37 14.80 -3.26
CA SER A 147 11.90 16.06 -2.75
C SER A 147 10.95 17.23 -2.99
N PHE A 148 10.38 17.31 -4.19
CA PHE A 148 9.32 18.28 -4.50
C PHE A 148 8.12 18.10 -3.56
N CYS A 149 7.63 16.88 -3.37
CA CYS A 149 6.50 16.59 -2.48
C CYS A 149 6.80 16.89 -1.00
N LYS A 150 8.06 16.83 -0.54
CA LYS A 150 8.47 17.24 0.82
C LYS A 150 8.32 18.75 1.01
N LEU A 151 8.60 19.54 -0.03
CA LEU A 151 8.44 21.01 -0.01
C LEU A 151 7.00 21.47 -0.27
N HIS A 152 6.23 20.68 -1.03
CA HIS A 152 4.87 21.02 -1.48
C HIS A 152 3.83 20.03 -0.93
N ILE A 153 3.61 20.06 0.39
CA ILE A 153 2.71 19.11 1.09
C ILE A 153 1.27 19.14 0.56
N SER A 154 0.75 20.31 0.17
CA SER A 154 -0.59 20.43 -0.44
C SER A 154 -0.68 19.67 -1.76
N ILE A 155 0.36 19.77 -2.60
CA ILE A 155 0.44 19.04 -3.87
C ILE A 155 0.58 17.55 -3.60
N LYS A 156 1.47 17.15 -2.68
CA LYS A 156 1.67 15.75 -2.27
C LYS A 156 0.32 15.07 -1.93
N LYS A 157 -0.53 15.72 -1.12
CA LYS A 157 -1.85 15.18 -0.75
C LYS A 157 -2.77 14.89 -1.94
N ILE A 158 -2.62 15.64 -3.03
CA ILE A 158 -3.42 15.45 -4.25
C ILE A 158 -2.83 14.33 -5.12
N VAL A 159 -1.51 14.31 -5.29
CA VAL A 159 -0.85 13.50 -6.33
C VAL A 159 -0.36 12.14 -5.88
N GLN A 160 -0.03 11.97 -4.59
CA GLN A 160 0.67 10.76 -4.11
C GLN A 160 -0.10 9.45 -4.36
N TYR A 161 -1.43 9.50 -4.44
CA TYR A 161 -2.26 8.32 -4.68
C TYR A 161 -2.88 8.29 -6.09
N LEU A 162 -2.41 9.17 -7.00
CA LEU A 162 -2.79 9.10 -8.41
C LEU A 162 -2.02 7.98 -9.11
N MET A 163 -2.69 7.33 -10.06
CA MET A 163 -2.15 6.18 -10.77
C MET A 163 -1.14 6.59 -11.85
N ILE A 164 -0.04 5.85 -11.90
CA ILE A 164 0.87 5.74 -13.04
C ILE A 164 0.28 4.69 -13.98
N GLN A 165 -0.72 5.13 -14.74
CA GLN A 165 -1.48 4.29 -15.66
C GLN A 165 -1.97 2.99 -15.00
N TYR A 166 -1.50 1.84 -15.47
CA TYR A 166 -1.88 0.51 -14.99
C TYR A 166 -0.83 -0.13 -14.06
N TRP A 167 0.27 0.55 -13.74
CA TRP A 167 1.37 -0.02 -12.96
C TRP A 167 1.11 0.05 -11.45
N GLY A 168 0.74 1.22 -10.95
CA GLY A 168 0.60 1.50 -9.51
C GLY A 168 0.39 2.99 -9.27
N SER A 169 0.32 3.43 -8.02
CA SER A 169 0.26 4.85 -7.66
C SER A 169 1.64 5.50 -7.57
N LEU A 170 1.68 6.84 -7.49
CA LEU A 170 2.93 7.56 -7.24
C LEU A 170 3.58 7.15 -5.89
N ASN A 171 2.78 6.86 -4.87
CA ASN A 171 3.27 6.35 -3.59
C ASN A 171 3.89 4.96 -3.72
N ASP A 172 3.31 4.10 -4.55
CA ASP A 172 3.92 2.79 -4.84
C ASP A 172 5.28 2.96 -5.53
N LEU A 173 5.44 3.96 -6.39
CA LEU A 173 6.74 4.30 -6.98
C LEU A 173 7.75 4.78 -5.93
N PHE A 174 7.31 5.55 -4.92
CA PHE A 174 8.18 5.90 -3.80
C PHE A 174 8.65 4.66 -3.03
N ASN A 175 7.79 3.68 -2.79
CA ASN A 175 8.16 2.43 -2.13
C ASN A 175 9.17 1.64 -2.96
N VAL A 176 8.94 1.53 -4.27
CA VAL A 176 9.81 0.74 -5.16
C VAL A 176 11.23 1.29 -5.26
N VAL A 177 11.44 2.60 -5.28
CA VAL A 177 12.82 3.13 -5.31
C VAL A 177 13.54 2.94 -3.97
N ILE A 178 12.80 2.84 -2.86
CA ILE A 178 13.38 2.43 -1.56
C ILE A 178 13.80 0.96 -1.63
N GLU A 179 12.97 0.09 -2.22
CA GLU A 179 13.31 -1.32 -2.44
C GLU A 179 14.55 -1.48 -3.31
N MET A 180 14.67 -0.71 -4.40
CA MET A 180 15.83 -0.73 -5.30
C MET A 180 17.12 -0.31 -4.57
N ASN A 181 17.08 0.78 -3.81
CA ASN A 181 18.20 1.20 -2.97
C ASN A 181 18.52 0.15 -1.89
N GLY A 182 17.49 -0.47 -1.31
CA GLY A 182 17.63 -1.52 -0.31
C GLY A 182 18.48 -2.70 -0.78
N GLN A 183 18.39 -3.09 -2.06
CA GLN A 183 19.19 -4.18 -2.65
C GLN A 183 20.70 -3.96 -2.59
N SER A 184 21.17 -2.72 -2.47
CA SER A 184 22.60 -2.38 -2.49
C SER A 184 23.08 -1.58 -1.28
N SER A 185 22.18 -1.10 -0.43
CA SER A 185 22.49 -0.25 0.74
C SER A 185 23.48 -0.86 1.75
N GLN A 186 23.62 -2.19 1.81
CA GLN A 186 24.64 -2.81 2.65
C GLN A 186 26.06 -2.40 2.27
N SER A 187 26.31 -2.12 0.98
CA SER A 187 27.64 -1.75 0.47
C SER A 187 28.22 -0.49 1.13
N VAL A 188 27.37 0.48 1.48
CA VAL A 188 27.81 1.77 2.03
C VAL A 188 28.06 1.77 3.53
N ILE A 189 27.70 0.68 4.21
CA ILE A 189 27.95 0.48 5.65
C ILE A 189 28.97 -0.63 5.92
N VAL A 190 29.65 -1.13 4.89
CA VAL A 190 30.78 -2.06 5.09
C VAL A 190 31.94 -1.33 5.74
N PHE A 191 32.37 -1.80 6.91
CA PHE A 191 33.46 -1.19 7.67
C PHE A 191 34.82 -1.79 7.27
N VAL A 192 35.65 -1.01 6.58
CA VAL A 192 37.00 -1.42 6.14
C VAL A 192 38.01 -0.36 6.54
N GLY A 193 39.08 -0.77 7.22
CA GLY A 193 40.18 0.14 7.56
C GLY A 193 39.82 1.24 8.56
N GLY A 194 38.74 1.08 9.33
CA GLY A 194 38.29 2.07 10.32
C GLY A 194 37.19 3.01 9.85
N GLU A 195 36.73 2.86 8.60
CA GLU A 195 35.73 3.73 7.98
C GLU A 195 34.67 2.91 7.22
N CYS A 196 33.49 3.47 7.03
CA CYS A 196 32.54 3.06 6.00
C CYS A 196 32.20 4.26 5.10
N GLU A 197 31.69 3.99 3.90
CA GLU A 197 31.41 5.02 2.90
C GLU A 197 30.40 6.07 3.40
N LEU A 198 29.39 5.62 4.15
CA LEU A 198 28.42 6.51 4.80
C LEU A 198 29.11 7.53 5.74
N THR A 199 29.95 7.07 6.66
CA THR A 199 30.60 7.96 7.63
C THR A 199 31.61 8.87 6.95
N GLN A 200 32.35 8.36 5.97
CA GLN A 200 33.31 9.14 5.21
C GLN A 200 32.64 10.29 4.46
N SER A 201 31.49 10.03 3.81
CA SER A 201 30.73 11.06 3.12
C SER A 201 30.20 12.14 4.05
N ILE A 202 29.73 11.75 5.24
CA ILE A 202 29.27 12.71 6.26
C ILE A 202 30.45 13.55 6.76
N GLU A 203 31.59 12.94 7.10
CA GLU A 203 32.79 13.65 7.56
C GLU A 203 33.28 14.67 6.53
N MET A 204 33.30 14.30 5.24
CA MET A 204 33.67 15.21 4.16
C MET A 204 32.68 16.37 4.02
N ALA A 205 31.37 16.10 4.12
CA ALA A 205 30.34 17.11 3.96
C ALA A 205 30.35 18.13 5.10
N ILE A 206 30.40 17.66 6.36
CA ILE A 206 30.33 18.57 7.53
C ILE A 206 31.53 19.52 7.60
N ALA A 207 32.68 19.16 7.02
CA ALA A 207 33.83 20.07 6.91
C ALA A 207 33.55 21.32 6.08
N SER A 208 32.53 21.27 5.21
CA SER A 208 32.07 22.41 4.40
C SER A 208 30.89 23.17 5.03
N PHE A 209 30.25 22.60 6.05
CA PHE A 209 29.08 23.20 6.68
C PHE A 209 29.49 24.35 7.60
N SER A 210 28.64 25.37 7.70
CA SER A 210 28.80 26.46 8.67
C SER A 210 28.18 26.05 10.01
N LEU A 211 28.93 25.26 10.79
CA LEU A 211 28.47 24.71 12.08
C LEU A 211 28.97 25.53 13.27
N SER A 212 28.14 25.65 14.31
CA SER A 212 28.60 26.08 15.63
C SER A 212 29.50 25.00 16.28
N SER A 213 30.29 25.37 17.29
CA SER A 213 31.13 24.41 18.02
C SER A 213 30.34 23.23 18.62
N GLN A 214 29.11 23.49 19.06
CA GLN A 214 28.23 22.46 19.60
C GLN A 214 27.73 21.52 18.49
N GLN A 215 27.23 22.06 17.38
CA GLN A 215 26.80 21.26 16.23
C GLN A 215 27.96 20.41 15.66
N GLN A 216 29.17 20.96 15.60
CA GLN A 216 30.35 20.21 15.16
C GLN A 216 30.64 19.02 16.11
N TYR A 217 30.55 19.23 17.41
CA TYR A 217 30.71 18.17 18.40
C TYR A 217 29.63 17.09 18.23
N ASP A 218 28.37 17.49 18.11
CA ASP A 218 27.25 16.55 17.97
C ASP A 218 27.30 15.76 16.65
N CYS A 219 27.76 16.39 15.55
CA CYS A 219 28.05 15.68 14.30
C CYS A 219 29.16 14.62 14.47
N ASN A 220 30.22 14.93 15.21
CA ASN A 220 31.29 13.96 15.48
C ASN A 220 30.79 12.80 16.34
N VAL A 221 29.89 13.06 17.30
CA VAL A 221 29.24 12.02 18.12
C VAL A 221 28.34 11.13 17.25
N LEU A 222 27.53 11.70 16.36
CA LEU A 222 26.73 10.96 15.38
C LEU A 222 27.60 9.97 14.59
N ILE A 223 28.71 10.46 14.03
CA ILE A 223 29.63 9.66 13.21
C ILE A 223 30.28 8.55 14.05
N ALA A 224 30.75 8.85 15.27
CA ALA A 224 31.34 7.87 16.16
C ALA A 224 30.35 6.75 16.52
N ASN A 225 29.07 7.09 16.76
CA ASN A 225 28.02 6.11 17.03
C ASN A 225 27.77 5.21 15.81
N ILE A 226 27.69 5.77 14.60
CA ILE A 226 27.54 4.97 13.37
C ILE A 226 28.73 4.03 13.19
N LYS A 227 29.98 4.50 13.37
CA LYS A 227 31.21 3.66 13.32
C LYS A 227 31.14 2.50 14.31
N SER A 228 30.67 2.75 15.53
CA SER A 228 30.48 1.70 16.55
C SER A 228 29.47 0.64 16.11
N ILE A 229 28.36 1.07 15.49
CA ILE A 229 27.32 0.15 14.99
C ILE A 229 27.85 -0.73 13.87
N VAL A 230 28.47 -0.14 12.84
CA VAL A 230 28.93 -0.88 11.64
C VAL A 230 30.15 -1.77 11.90
N SER A 231 30.92 -1.48 12.95
CA SER A 231 32.04 -2.33 13.37
C SER A 231 31.63 -3.48 14.30
N SER A 232 30.36 -3.52 14.72
CA SER A 232 29.85 -4.57 15.61
C SER A 232 29.76 -5.92 14.90
N SER A 233 30.44 -6.93 15.45
CA SER A 233 30.31 -8.30 14.96
C SER A 233 29.03 -9.00 15.42
N SER A 234 28.22 -8.38 16.27
CA SER A 234 26.98 -8.96 16.82
C SER A 234 25.72 -8.53 16.07
N PHE A 235 25.81 -7.53 15.20
CA PHE A 235 24.67 -7.02 14.46
C PHE A 235 24.55 -7.66 13.08
N SER A 236 23.34 -8.09 12.73
CA SER A 236 22.97 -8.36 11.35
C SER A 236 22.89 -7.03 10.58
N TYR A 237 22.89 -7.12 9.24
CA TYR A 237 22.62 -5.97 8.38
C TYR A 237 21.31 -5.26 8.78
N SER A 238 20.23 -6.04 8.94
CA SER A 238 18.92 -5.52 9.33
C SER A 238 18.94 -4.85 10.71
N GLN A 239 19.70 -5.35 11.69
CA GLN A 239 19.89 -4.67 12.97
C GLN A 239 20.70 -3.37 12.82
N MET A 240 21.77 -3.36 12.02
CA MET A 240 22.54 -2.14 11.78
C MET A 240 21.67 -1.02 11.20
N MET A 241 20.76 -1.34 10.27
CA MET A 241 19.84 -0.36 9.70
C MET A 241 18.93 0.27 10.76
N VAL A 242 18.39 -0.53 11.70
CA VAL A 242 17.57 -0.04 12.81
C VAL A 242 18.37 0.89 13.74
N GLU A 243 19.57 0.47 14.15
CA GLU A 243 20.41 1.26 15.06
C GLU A 243 20.86 2.58 14.42
N ILE A 244 21.25 2.56 13.14
CA ILE A 244 21.64 3.78 12.42
C ILE A 244 20.45 4.73 12.29
N GLN A 245 19.26 4.21 11.94
CA GLN A 245 18.06 5.04 11.83
C GLN A 245 17.78 5.80 13.14
N MET A 246 17.86 5.11 14.28
CA MET A 246 17.66 5.75 15.58
C MET A 246 18.69 6.83 15.89
N VAL A 247 19.96 6.57 15.56
CA VAL A 247 21.04 7.54 15.76
C VAL A 247 20.75 8.82 14.98
N PHE A 248 20.29 8.71 13.74
CA PHE A 248 19.84 9.86 12.96
C PHE A 248 18.58 10.52 13.49
N MET A 249 17.56 9.75 13.88
CA MET A 249 16.33 10.32 14.46
C MET A 249 16.62 11.10 15.75
N SER A 250 17.47 10.55 16.62
CA SER A 250 17.91 11.25 17.83
C SER A 250 18.65 12.53 17.48
N PHE A 251 19.54 12.50 16.49
CA PHE A 251 20.29 13.67 16.04
C PHE A 251 19.35 14.76 15.47
N PHE A 252 18.45 14.43 14.54
CA PHE A 252 17.54 15.40 13.94
C PHE A 252 16.44 15.90 14.90
N SER A 253 16.13 15.14 15.96
CA SER A 253 15.26 15.65 17.03
C SER A 253 15.85 16.87 17.76
N VAL A 254 17.18 16.97 17.76
CA VAL A 254 17.93 18.10 18.34
C VAL A 254 18.31 19.12 17.26
N HIS A 255 18.65 18.66 16.06
CA HIS A 255 19.19 19.45 14.95
C HIS A 255 18.32 19.40 13.70
N ALA A 256 17.04 19.70 13.83
CA ALA A 256 16.10 19.71 12.69
C ALA A 256 16.55 20.68 11.58
N GLU A 257 17.30 21.74 11.91
CA GLU A 257 17.87 22.69 10.95
C GLU A 257 18.94 22.08 10.03
N LEU A 258 19.54 20.96 10.43
CA LEU A 258 20.57 20.27 9.66
C LEU A 258 20.02 19.14 8.79
N GLU A 259 18.76 18.73 8.98
CA GLU A 259 18.17 17.56 8.31
C GLU A 259 18.28 17.64 6.79
N ALA A 260 17.81 18.73 6.18
CA ALA A 260 17.86 18.91 4.72
C ALA A 260 19.31 18.94 4.17
N GLN A 261 20.26 19.49 4.93
CA GLN A 261 21.67 19.50 4.54
C GLN A 261 22.23 18.08 4.58
N PHE A 262 21.94 17.32 5.64
CA PHE A 262 22.38 15.93 5.77
C PHE A 262 21.76 15.04 4.70
N GLU A 263 20.46 15.13 4.47
CA GLU A 263 19.74 14.37 3.44
C GLU A 263 20.34 14.55 2.04
N SER A 264 20.89 15.73 1.75
CA SER A 264 21.52 16.05 0.46
C SER A 264 22.93 15.47 0.27
N ILE A 265 23.58 15.00 1.34
CA ILE A 265 24.94 14.45 1.30
C ILE A 265 24.97 13.22 0.38
N GLN A 266 25.89 13.21 -0.57
CA GLN A 266 26.13 12.06 -1.45
C GLN A 266 27.07 11.04 -0.78
N ILE A 267 26.68 9.77 -0.82
CA ILE A 267 27.42 8.61 -0.35
C ILE A 267 28.14 8.00 -1.56
N GLY A 268 29.38 8.45 -1.78
CA GLY A 268 30.19 8.14 -2.97
C GLY A 268 29.37 8.14 -4.27
N SER A 269 29.32 6.99 -4.94
CA SER A 269 28.49 6.80 -6.16
C SER A 269 27.19 6.06 -5.91
N TRP A 270 26.87 5.72 -4.66
CA TRP A 270 25.72 4.89 -4.32
C TRP A 270 24.40 5.67 -4.35
N GLY A 271 24.40 6.90 -3.83
CA GLY A 271 23.18 7.71 -3.69
C GLY A 271 23.33 8.75 -2.59
N SER A 272 22.22 9.25 -2.03
CA SER A 272 22.26 10.23 -0.94
C SER A 272 21.99 9.62 0.44
N VAL A 273 22.30 10.37 1.50
CA VAL A 273 21.90 10.03 2.87
C VAL A 273 20.39 9.94 3.00
N GLN A 274 19.60 10.76 2.29
CA GLN A 274 18.13 10.59 2.25
C GLN A 274 17.74 9.20 1.73
N MET A 275 18.35 8.75 0.63
CA MET A 275 18.07 7.43 0.06
C MET A 275 18.41 6.31 1.05
N PHE A 276 19.53 6.44 1.76
CA PHE A 276 19.91 5.50 2.81
C PHE A 276 18.90 5.51 3.98
N LEU A 277 18.50 6.70 4.43
CA LEU A 277 17.58 6.88 5.55
C LEU A 277 16.18 6.33 5.26
N ASP A 278 15.70 6.42 4.03
CA ASP A 278 14.43 5.80 3.65
C ASP A 278 14.47 4.26 3.81
N VAL A 279 15.59 3.63 3.41
CA VAL A 279 15.78 2.18 3.59
C VAL A 279 15.89 1.83 5.07
N SER A 280 16.67 2.58 5.85
CA SER A 280 16.81 2.33 7.29
C SER A 280 15.53 2.59 8.07
N LEU A 281 14.72 3.56 7.66
CA LEU A 281 13.40 3.81 8.23
C LEU A 281 12.44 2.65 7.98
N ALA A 282 12.50 2.00 6.82
CA ALA A 282 11.69 0.81 6.55
C ALA A 282 12.06 -0.33 7.52
N TRP A 283 13.35 -0.60 7.72
CA TRP A 283 13.82 -1.61 8.69
C TRP A 283 13.46 -1.24 10.13
N TYR A 284 13.60 0.03 10.50
CA TYR A 284 13.19 0.56 11.80
C TYR A 284 11.72 0.27 12.07
N ARG A 285 10.82 0.65 11.16
CA ARG A 285 9.38 0.37 11.28
C ARG A 285 9.10 -1.12 11.36
N PHE A 286 9.75 -1.93 10.52
CA PHE A 286 9.54 -3.37 10.52
C PHE A 286 9.89 -4.01 11.88
N SER A 287 10.93 -3.52 12.57
CA SER A 287 11.31 -4.00 13.91
C SER A 287 10.20 -3.85 14.97
N PHE A 288 9.21 -2.97 14.74
CA PHE A 288 8.07 -2.74 15.63
C PHE A 288 6.80 -3.52 15.27
N PHE A 289 6.77 -4.29 14.19
CA PHE A 289 5.54 -4.98 13.76
C PHE A 289 5.01 -5.95 14.83
N GLU A 290 5.88 -6.71 15.51
CA GLU A 290 5.44 -7.60 16.59
C GLU A 290 4.79 -6.84 17.75
N HIS A 291 5.31 -5.65 18.07
CA HIS A 291 4.79 -4.79 19.12
C HIS A 291 3.47 -4.13 18.71
N LEU A 292 3.32 -3.75 17.44
CA LEU A 292 2.06 -3.26 16.89
C LEU A 292 0.94 -4.30 17.04
N PHE A 293 1.27 -5.58 16.89
CA PHE A 293 0.32 -6.70 16.96
C PHE A 293 0.10 -7.24 18.38
N ALA A 294 0.90 -6.80 19.36
CA ALA A 294 0.76 -7.16 20.75
C ALA A 294 -0.16 -6.18 21.50
N ALA A 295 -0.84 -6.65 22.55
CA ALA A 295 -1.57 -5.79 23.47
C ALA A 295 -0.62 -5.20 24.53
N ARG A 296 -0.86 -3.93 24.93
CA ARG A 296 -0.16 -3.36 26.09
C ARG A 296 -0.67 -4.01 27.38
N SER A 297 0.15 -3.96 28.43
CA SER A 297 -0.28 -4.44 29.75
C SER A 297 -1.58 -3.76 30.18
N GLY A 298 -2.60 -4.57 30.49
CA GLY A 298 -3.92 -4.08 30.89
C GLY A 298 -4.88 -3.69 29.75
N GLN A 299 -4.47 -3.83 28.49
CA GLN A 299 -5.34 -3.62 27.31
C GLN A 299 -5.76 -4.95 26.68
N SER A 300 -6.96 -4.97 26.07
CA SER A 300 -7.50 -6.14 25.38
C SER A 300 -7.20 -6.15 23.87
N GLN A 301 -6.91 -4.99 23.28
CA GLN A 301 -6.58 -4.83 21.87
C GLN A 301 -5.08 -4.64 21.68
N CYS A 302 -4.59 -4.99 20.50
CA CYS A 302 -3.23 -4.70 20.06
C CYS A 302 -2.98 -3.20 19.92
N VAL A 303 -1.71 -2.78 19.98
CA VAL A 303 -1.31 -1.36 19.85
C VAL A 303 -1.91 -0.74 18.59
N LEU A 304 -1.78 -1.42 17.44
CA LEU A 304 -2.32 -0.94 16.16
C LEU A 304 -3.82 -0.64 16.23
N ALA A 305 -4.61 -1.58 16.75
CA ALA A 305 -6.06 -1.43 16.83
C ALA A 305 -6.47 -0.35 17.84
N ASN A 306 -5.76 -0.23 18.98
CA ASN A 306 -6.02 0.84 19.95
C ASN A 306 -5.79 2.22 19.35
N ASP A 307 -4.65 2.42 18.70
CA ASP A 307 -4.28 3.72 18.14
C ASP A 307 -5.23 4.12 17.02
N MET A 308 -5.56 3.19 16.11
CA MET A 308 -6.58 3.43 15.07
C MET A 308 -7.97 3.70 15.65
N THR A 309 -8.34 3.08 16.78
CA THR A 309 -9.63 3.35 17.45
C THR A 309 -9.68 4.78 18.02
N ALA A 310 -8.56 5.26 18.57
CA ALA A 310 -8.46 6.62 19.07
C ALA A 310 -8.66 7.64 17.94
N ASP A 311 -8.01 7.43 16.80
CA ASP A 311 -8.11 8.33 15.64
C ASP A 311 -9.45 8.22 14.91
N CYS A 312 -10.08 7.04 14.91
CA CYS A 312 -11.45 6.88 14.41
C CYS A 312 -12.46 7.80 15.13
N SER A 313 -12.21 8.09 16.41
CA SER A 313 -13.06 8.96 17.22
C SER A 313 -12.62 10.43 17.20
N ASN A 314 -11.48 10.73 16.59
CA ASN A 314 -10.89 12.06 16.58
C ASN A 314 -11.56 12.95 15.51
N SER A 315 -12.12 14.08 15.95
CA SER A 315 -12.85 15.01 15.07
C SER A 315 -11.98 15.66 14.00
N SER A 316 -10.64 15.66 14.14
CA SER A 316 -9.74 16.22 13.12
C SER A 316 -9.80 15.50 11.78
N TYR A 317 -10.18 14.21 11.78
CA TYR A 317 -10.31 13.41 10.56
C TYR A 317 -11.68 13.54 9.88
N GLY A 318 -12.63 14.24 10.51
CA GLY A 318 -13.90 14.60 9.89
C GLY A 318 -14.83 13.42 9.54
N LEU A 319 -14.65 12.24 10.13
CA LEU A 319 -15.47 11.07 9.85
C LEU A 319 -16.92 11.24 10.32
N THR A 320 -17.87 10.86 9.46
CA THR A 320 -19.28 10.73 9.84
C THR A 320 -19.50 9.49 10.72
N ARG A 321 -20.63 9.43 11.44
CA ARG A 321 -20.95 8.26 12.28
C ARG A 321 -20.98 6.93 11.51
N ALA A 322 -21.44 6.94 10.26
CA ALA A 322 -21.48 5.74 9.42
C ALA A 322 -20.07 5.29 9.00
N GLU A 323 -19.20 6.26 8.69
CA GLU A 323 -17.80 6.03 8.35
C GLU A 323 -17.01 5.52 9.56
N GLN A 324 -17.24 6.11 10.74
CA GLN A 324 -16.69 5.61 12.00
C GLN A 324 -17.11 4.16 12.26
N THR A 325 -18.39 3.84 12.06
CA THR A 325 -18.88 2.46 12.24
C THR A 325 -18.16 1.49 11.31
N SER A 326 -18.05 1.83 10.02
CA SER A 326 -17.35 0.99 9.04
C SER A 326 -15.86 0.86 9.35
N THR A 327 -15.24 1.93 9.87
CA THR A 327 -13.82 1.94 10.25
C THR A 327 -13.57 1.10 11.49
N LEU A 328 -14.47 1.12 12.47
CA LEU A 328 -14.42 0.24 13.64
C LEU A 328 -14.57 -1.25 13.25
N ASP A 329 -15.39 -1.57 12.26
CA ASP A 329 -15.48 -2.93 11.72
C ASP A 329 -14.15 -3.38 11.07
N LEU A 330 -13.49 -2.49 10.32
CA LEU A 330 -12.13 -2.76 9.81
C LEU A 330 -11.16 -3.00 10.99
N ILE A 331 -11.16 -2.14 12.00
CA ILE A 331 -10.26 -2.25 13.15
C ILE A 331 -10.49 -3.58 13.91
N ALA A 332 -11.73 -4.06 13.99
CA ALA A 332 -12.03 -5.36 14.58
C ALA A 332 -11.45 -6.54 13.77
N ASN A 333 -11.45 -6.45 12.44
CA ASN A 333 -10.80 -7.43 11.57
C ASN A 333 -9.27 -7.39 11.75
N ILE A 334 -8.68 -6.19 11.76
CA ILE A 334 -7.24 -5.98 12.02
C ILE A 334 -6.84 -6.58 13.38
N GLN A 335 -7.66 -6.34 14.42
CA GLN A 335 -7.46 -6.94 15.74
C GLN A 335 -7.44 -8.47 15.64
N SER A 336 -8.33 -9.08 14.87
CA SER A 336 -8.38 -10.53 14.70
C SER A 336 -7.15 -11.07 13.95
N SER A 337 -6.78 -10.42 12.85
CA SER A 337 -5.63 -10.77 12.02
C SER A 337 -4.29 -10.64 12.76
N SER A 338 -4.14 -9.63 13.64
CA SER A 338 -2.93 -9.45 14.46
C SER A 338 -2.67 -10.59 15.46
N GLN A 339 -3.72 -11.32 15.88
CA GLN A 339 -3.65 -12.41 16.85
C GLN A 339 -3.47 -13.80 16.21
N LEU A 340 -3.39 -13.90 14.89
CA LEU A 340 -3.17 -15.18 14.21
C LEU A 340 -1.82 -15.78 14.62
N SER A 341 -1.73 -17.11 14.71
CA SER A 341 -0.45 -17.79 14.99
C SER A 341 0.36 -17.93 13.70
N LEU A 342 0.82 -16.78 13.18
CA LEU A 342 1.60 -16.63 11.96
C LEU A 342 2.88 -15.86 12.23
N VAL A 343 3.87 -16.00 11.34
CA VAL A 343 5.05 -15.12 11.34
C VAL A 343 4.65 -13.67 11.11
N VAL A 344 5.46 -12.73 11.57
CA VAL A 344 5.11 -11.31 11.64
C VAL A 344 4.68 -10.73 10.29
N LEU A 345 5.37 -11.07 9.20
CA LEU A 345 5.04 -10.57 7.86
C LEU A 345 3.73 -11.17 7.32
N GLU A 346 3.39 -12.41 7.68
CA GLU A 346 2.12 -13.04 7.28
C GLU A 346 0.93 -12.49 8.10
N LYS A 347 1.15 -12.07 9.35
CA LYS A 347 0.14 -11.27 10.09
C LYS A 347 -0.11 -9.93 9.41
N ALA A 348 0.97 -9.23 9.02
CA ALA A 348 0.86 -7.96 8.31
C ALA A 348 0.11 -8.13 6.98
N LYS A 349 0.39 -9.21 6.23
CA LYS A 349 -0.35 -9.57 5.02
C LYS A 349 -1.85 -9.76 5.27
N ALA A 350 -2.24 -10.47 6.33
CA ALA A 350 -3.65 -10.64 6.68
C ALA A 350 -4.34 -9.29 6.95
N ILE A 351 -3.67 -8.37 7.65
CA ILE A 351 -4.14 -7.01 7.89
C ILE A 351 -4.29 -6.22 6.57
N VAL A 352 -3.34 -6.35 5.66
CA VAL A 352 -3.41 -5.70 4.33
C VAL A 352 -4.56 -6.27 3.50
N VAL A 353 -4.86 -7.57 3.61
CA VAL A 353 -6.06 -8.18 2.99
C VAL A 353 -7.35 -7.60 3.58
N ASP A 354 -7.42 -7.44 4.91
CA ASP A 354 -8.58 -6.79 5.57
C ASP A 354 -8.76 -5.35 5.07
N TRP A 355 -7.66 -4.61 4.94
CA TRP A 355 -7.65 -3.26 4.36
C TRP A 355 -8.16 -3.24 2.91
N GLN A 356 -7.63 -4.10 2.05
CA GLN A 356 -8.07 -4.21 0.66
C GLN A 356 -9.55 -4.58 0.56
N GLN A 357 -10.02 -5.48 1.43
CA GLN A 357 -11.43 -5.87 1.51
C GLN A 357 -12.32 -4.71 1.96
N PHE A 358 -11.90 -3.95 2.96
CA PHE A 358 -12.59 -2.75 3.42
C PHE A 358 -12.75 -1.71 2.32
N LEU A 359 -11.68 -1.47 1.54
CA LEU A 359 -11.70 -0.50 0.46
C LEU A 359 -12.72 -0.86 -0.63
N LYS A 360 -13.10 -2.14 -0.81
CA LYS A 360 -14.12 -2.55 -1.81
C LYS A 360 -15.46 -1.85 -1.63
N ILE A 361 -15.75 -1.43 -0.40
CA ILE A 361 -16.97 -0.73 -0.03
C ILE A 361 -16.66 0.73 0.30
N ASN A 362 -15.53 0.98 0.97
CA ASN A 362 -15.22 2.25 1.61
C ASN A 362 -14.00 2.98 1.01
N ASN A 363 -13.76 2.86 -0.31
CA ASN A 363 -12.57 3.44 -0.95
C ASN A 363 -12.41 4.96 -0.77
N PHE A 364 -13.49 5.70 -0.53
CA PHE A 364 -13.42 7.15 -0.27
C PHE A 364 -12.72 7.47 1.07
N LEU A 365 -12.61 6.51 1.98
CA LEU A 365 -11.85 6.62 3.23
C LEU A 365 -10.37 6.27 3.08
N PHE A 366 -9.93 5.89 1.88
CA PHE A 366 -8.55 5.45 1.61
C PHE A 366 -7.50 6.43 2.15
N ALA A 367 -7.60 7.70 1.75
CA ALA A 367 -6.62 8.71 2.13
C ALA A 367 -6.69 9.05 3.62
N ILE A 368 -7.91 9.13 4.18
CA ILE A 368 -8.15 9.55 5.57
C ILE A 368 -7.61 8.50 6.54
N ILE A 369 -7.95 7.22 6.36
CA ILE A 369 -7.52 6.17 7.31
C ILE A 369 -6.01 5.94 7.23
N ARG A 370 -5.39 6.12 6.07
CA ARG A 370 -3.93 6.08 5.95
C ARG A 370 -3.24 7.18 6.77
N GLU A 371 -3.91 8.28 7.11
CA GLU A 371 -3.37 9.33 7.98
C GLU A 371 -3.47 9.01 9.48
N PHE A 372 -4.15 7.92 9.89
CA PHE A 372 -4.27 7.56 11.31
C PHE A 372 -2.90 7.29 11.92
N SER A 373 -2.57 8.00 12.98
CA SER A 373 -1.30 7.88 13.70
C SER A 373 -1.27 6.56 14.47
N ILE A 374 -0.14 5.86 14.39
CA ILE A 374 0.08 4.60 15.10
C ILE A 374 1.44 4.63 15.79
N TYR A 375 1.48 4.14 17.02
CA TYR A 375 2.66 3.99 17.86
C TYR A 375 3.54 5.25 17.93
N ILE A 376 2.90 6.38 18.28
CA ILE A 376 3.53 7.70 18.33
C ILE A 376 4.71 7.76 19.30
N GLU A 377 4.72 6.93 20.35
CA GLU A 377 5.79 6.91 21.36
C GLU A 377 7.15 6.52 20.80
N VAL A 378 7.16 5.78 19.69
CA VAL A 378 8.38 5.40 18.96
C VAL A 378 8.44 6.08 17.59
N THR A 379 7.63 7.11 17.35
CA THR A 379 7.63 7.85 16.09
C THR A 379 7.43 6.93 14.87
N PHE A 380 6.65 5.85 15.01
CA PHE A 380 6.46 4.88 13.92
C PHE A 380 5.88 5.55 12.67
N GLY A 381 4.82 6.34 12.86
CA GLY A 381 4.15 7.10 11.80
C GLY A 381 2.65 6.83 11.78
N SER A 382 2.13 6.49 10.61
CA SER A 382 0.71 6.32 10.34
C SER A 382 0.36 4.90 9.88
N PHE A 383 -0.93 4.59 9.79
CA PHE A 383 -1.38 3.34 9.17
C PHE A 383 -0.93 3.22 7.71
N GLY A 384 -0.84 4.35 6.98
CA GLY A 384 -0.23 4.38 5.65
C GLY A 384 1.23 3.95 5.66
N ASP A 385 2.00 4.41 6.64
CA ASP A 385 3.41 4.01 6.82
C ASP A 385 3.58 2.52 7.14
N PHE A 386 2.63 1.93 7.88
CA PHE A 386 2.58 0.48 8.09
C PHE A 386 2.37 -0.28 6.77
N LEU A 387 1.41 0.17 5.96
CA LEU A 387 1.13 -0.44 4.66
C LEU A 387 2.33 -0.32 3.71
N ASP A 388 2.98 0.83 3.68
CA ASP A 388 4.16 1.08 2.84
C ASP A 388 5.35 0.25 3.32
N CYS A 389 5.57 0.14 4.63
CA CYS A 389 6.61 -0.71 5.20
C CYS A 389 6.36 -2.19 4.88
N TYR A 390 5.11 -2.66 4.91
CA TYR A 390 4.77 -4.02 4.50
C TYR A 390 5.15 -4.29 3.04
N ASP A 391 4.80 -3.39 2.12
CA ASP A 391 5.13 -3.54 0.70
C ASP A 391 6.65 -3.61 0.49
N ILE A 392 7.41 -2.68 1.09
CA ILE A 392 8.88 -2.65 1.01
C ILE A 392 9.48 -3.96 1.55
N MET A 393 8.98 -4.45 2.68
CA MET A 393 9.49 -5.67 3.32
C MET A 393 9.12 -6.94 2.57
N CYS A 394 8.09 -6.94 1.72
CA CYS A 394 7.82 -8.06 0.82
C CYS A 394 8.98 -8.30 -0.15
N VAL A 395 9.71 -7.24 -0.52
CA VAL A 395 10.86 -7.30 -1.44
C VAL A 395 12.18 -7.45 -0.67
N LEU A 396 12.40 -6.66 0.40
CA LEU A 396 13.67 -6.64 1.12
C LEU A 396 13.86 -7.78 2.13
N ASN A 397 12.77 -8.37 2.62
CA ASN A 397 12.79 -9.44 3.60
C ASN A 397 11.78 -10.55 3.22
N PRO A 398 11.98 -11.22 2.07
CA PRO A 398 11.00 -12.18 1.56
C PRO A 398 10.79 -13.32 2.57
N GLY A 399 9.53 -13.51 2.97
CA GLY A 399 9.15 -14.50 3.98
C GLY A 399 9.29 -14.04 5.44
N GLY A 400 9.78 -12.83 5.70
CA GLY A 400 9.84 -12.23 7.03
C GLY A 400 10.78 -12.98 7.98
N THR A 401 11.86 -13.56 7.45
CA THR A 401 12.76 -14.44 8.23
C THR A 401 13.71 -13.67 9.13
N GLU A 402 14.01 -12.41 8.79
CA GLU A 402 14.83 -11.53 9.63
C GLU A 402 13.97 -10.50 10.33
N VAL A 403 13.78 -10.63 11.65
CA VAL A 403 13.15 -9.60 12.48
C VAL A 403 14.23 -8.99 13.37
N PRO A 404 14.64 -7.73 13.14
CA PRO A 404 15.58 -7.06 14.02
C PRO A 404 15.07 -7.04 15.45
N SER A 405 15.97 -7.25 16.41
CA SER A 405 15.64 -7.06 17.81
C SER A 405 15.44 -5.59 18.11
N LEU A 406 14.50 -5.28 19.01
CA LEU A 406 14.40 -3.91 19.49
C LEU A 406 15.70 -3.50 20.19
N PRO A 407 16.15 -2.27 19.98
CA PRO A 407 17.32 -1.74 20.65
C PRO A 407 17.11 -1.68 22.17
N PRO A 408 18.17 -1.88 22.97
CA PRO A 408 18.07 -1.94 24.44
C PRO A 408 17.59 -0.64 25.11
N SER A 409 17.55 0.48 24.36
CA SER A 409 17.10 1.80 24.84
C SER A 409 15.65 2.14 24.48
N THR A 410 14.96 1.31 23.69
CA THR A 410 13.50 1.46 23.54
C THR A 410 12.88 1.12 24.89
N PRO A 411 12.04 1.98 25.50
CA PRO A 411 11.40 1.63 26.75
C PRO A 411 10.61 0.34 26.52
N ALA A 412 11.15 -0.77 27.06
CA ALA A 412 10.41 -2.00 27.17
C ALA A 412 9.08 -1.67 27.83
N LEU A 413 8.00 -2.33 27.40
CA LEU A 413 6.68 -2.28 28.03
C LEU A 413 6.80 -2.63 29.53
N SER A 414 7.16 -1.65 30.33
CA SER A 414 7.35 -1.72 31.76
C SER A 414 6.69 -0.47 32.32
N THR A 415 5.37 -0.56 32.41
CA THR A 415 4.60 0.34 33.25
C THR A 415 5.17 0.21 34.66
N ILE A 416 5.81 1.27 35.15
CA ILE A 416 6.17 1.42 36.55
C ILE A 416 4.84 1.49 37.30
N VAL A 417 4.36 0.36 37.82
CA VAL A 417 3.24 0.36 38.75
C VAL A 417 3.73 1.06 40.02
N PRO A 418 3.07 2.13 40.50
CA PRO A 418 3.38 2.67 41.82
C PRO A 418 3.06 1.58 42.84
N SER A 419 4.10 0.91 43.36
CA SER A 419 3.97 0.05 44.53
C SER A 419 3.65 0.94 45.72
N THR A 420 2.36 1.08 46.01
CA THR A 420 1.90 1.53 47.31
C THR A 420 2.15 0.37 48.28
N PRO A 421 2.96 0.51 49.33
CA PRO A 421 3.19 -0.59 50.27
C PRO A 421 1.87 -0.87 51.00
N ALA A 422 1.24 -2.00 50.67
CA ALA A 422 0.11 -2.51 51.43
C ALA A 422 0.60 -2.92 52.84
N PRO A 423 -0.16 -2.65 53.91
CA PRO A 423 0.24 -2.99 55.27
C PRO A 423 0.34 -4.50 55.43
N THR A 424 1.52 -4.96 55.84
CA THR A 424 1.79 -6.33 56.27
C THR A 424 0.87 -6.72 57.42
N THR A 425 -0.07 -7.63 57.15
CA THR A 425 -0.74 -8.42 58.18
C THR A 425 -0.40 -9.89 57.93
N LYS A 426 0.36 -10.49 58.85
CA LYS A 426 0.67 -11.92 58.84
C LYS A 426 -0.62 -12.71 59.07
N VAL A 427 -0.96 -13.61 58.15
CA VAL A 427 -1.97 -14.66 58.36
C VAL A 427 -1.34 -16.02 58.04
N PRO A 428 -1.66 -17.10 58.78
CA PRO A 428 -0.88 -18.34 58.77
C PRO A 428 -1.04 -19.16 57.49
N SER A 429 0.07 -19.79 57.10
CA SER A 429 0.17 -20.80 56.05
C SER A 429 -0.65 -22.04 56.38
N THR A 430 -1.51 -22.47 55.46
CA THR A 430 -2.11 -23.81 55.47
C THR A 430 -1.93 -24.41 54.07
N ALA A 431 -1.19 -25.51 53.98
CA ALA A 431 -0.94 -26.24 52.74
C ALA A 431 -2.17 -27.08 52.35
N VAL A 432 -2.52 -27.08 51.06
CA VAL A 432 -3.54 -27.95 50.45
C VAL A 432 -2.94 -28.57 49.18
N PRO A 433 -3.21 -29.86 48.87
CA PRO A 433 -2.35 -30.65 48.00
C PRO A 433 -2.61 -30.45 46.50
N SER A 434 -1.54 -30.65 45.74
CA SER A 434 -1.54 -30.76 44.27
C SER A 434 -2.31 -32.00 43.82
N THR A 435 -3.23 -31.83 42.87
CA THR A 435 -3.84 -32.93 42.13
C THR A 435 -3.63 -32.68 40.63
N ALA A 436 -2.97 -33.62 39.96
CA ALA A 436 -2.73 -33.58 38.52
C ALA A 436 -3.99 -33.96 37.74
N ALA A 437 -4.31 -33.21 36.70
CA ALA A 437 -5.34 -33.56 35.72
C ALA A 437 -4.70 -34.27 34.50
N PRO A 438 -5.36 -35.29 33.91
CA PRO A 438 -4.79 -36.07 32.83
C PRO A 438 -4.93 -35.34 31.47
N SER A 439 -3.88 -35.48 30.65
CA SER A 439 -3.86 -35.08 29.24
C SER A 439 -4.56 -36.13 28.38
N THR A 440 -5.47 -35.71 27.51
CA THR A 440 -6.08 -36.56 26.48
C THR A 440 -5.80 -35.94 25.11
N ALA A 441 -5.14 -36.69 24.23
CA ALA A 441 -4.85 -36.27 22.85
C ALA A 441 -6.08 -36.47 21.95
N ALA A 442 -6.41 -35.46 21.14
CA ALA A 442 -7.41 -35.56 20.07
C ALA A 442 -6.73 -35.92 18.73
N PRO A 443 -7.39 -36.70 17.85
CA PRO A 443 -6.80 -37.13 16.59
C PRO A 443 -6.89 -36.02 15.53
N THR A 444 -5.80 -35.81 14.80
CA THR A 444 -5.77 -34.95 13.61
C THR A 444 -6.14 -35.75 12.37
N THR A 445 -7.15 -35.27 11.64
CA THR A 445 -7.51 -35.81 10.31
C THR A 445 -7.20 -34.72 9.28
N LYS A 446 -6.32 -35.01 8.31
CA LYS A 446 -5.99 -34.11 7.18
C LYS A 446 -7.13 -34.12 6.15
N ALA A 447 -7.64 -32.94 5.80
CA ALA A 447 -8.45 -32.75 4.60
C ALA A 447 -7.55 -32.54 3.37
N PRO A 448 -7.89 -33.07 2.18
CA PRO A 448 -7.14 -32.83 0.96
C PRO A 448 -7.55 -31.50 0.32
N SER A 449 -6.55 -30.74 -0.13
CA SER A 449 -6.74 -29.49 -0.88
C SER A 449 -6.64 -29.78 -2.38
N THR A 450 -7.64 -29.33 -3.15
CA THR A 450 -7.71 -29.49 -4.61
C THR A 450 -7.46 -28.11 -5.23
N VAL A 451 -6.45 -28.01 -6.12
CA VAL A 451 -6.09 -26.76 -6.81
C VAL A 451 -6.90 -26.62 -8.09
N ALA A 452 -7.52 -25.45 -8.32
CA ALA A 452 -8.25 -25.12 -9.53
C ALA A 452 -7.30 -24.67 -10.67
N PRO A 453 -7.60 -24.98 -11.95
CA PRO A 453 -6.77 -24.60 -13.09
C PRO A 453 -6.91 -23.11 -13.46
N THR A 454 -5.79 -22.47 -13.79
CA THR A 454 -5.72 -21.08 -14.28
C THR A 454 -5.76 -21.06 -15.82
N THR A 455 -6.81 -20.47 -16.40
CA THR A 455 -6.92 -20.19 -17.85
C THR A 455 -6.24 -18.85 -18.17
N THR A 456 -5.31 -18.83 -19.13
CA THR A 456 -4.65 -17.62 -19.62
C THR A 456 -5.59 -16.77 -20.48
N ILE A 457 -5.68 -15.45 -20.21
CA ILE A 457 -6.49 -14.49 -20.97
C ILE A 457 -5.81 -14.21 -22.33
N ALA A 458 -6.57 -14.21 -23.42
CA ALA A 458 -6.09 -13.89 -24.76
C ALA A 458 -5.72 -12.41 -24.92
N THR A 459 -4.72 -12.09 -25.74
CA THR A 459 -4.26 -10.71 -26.01
C THR A 459 -5.04 -10.06 -27.16
N GLY A 460 -5.64 -8.89 -26.92
CA GLY A 460 -6.38 -8.15 -27.95
C GLY A 460 -5.52 -7.44 -28.98
N ASN A 461 -6.01 -7.43 -30.23
CA ASN A 461 -5.36 -6.82 -31.39
C ASN A 461 -6.18 -5.62 -31.90
N CYS A 462 -5.63 -4.41 -31.78
CA CYS A 462 -6.28 -3.16 -32.17
C CYS A 462 -6.79 -3.12 -33.62
N GLY A 463 -6.12 -3.82 -34.55
CA GLY A 463 -6.58 -3.93 -35.95
C GLY A 463 -7.91 -4.68 -36.11
N THR A 464 -8.39 -5.36 -35.06
CA THR A 464 -9.66 -6.09 -35.05
C THR A 464 -10.63 -5.57 -33.97
N ALA A 465 -10.30 -4.48 -33.27
CA ALA A 465 -11.12 -3.91 -32.21
C ALA A 465 -12.53 -3.49 -32.69
N GLY A 466 -12.64 -3.05 -33.95
CA GLY A 466 -13.90 -2.64 -34.58
C GLY A 466 -15.01 -3.69 -34.49
N GLN A 467 -14.65 -4.97 -34.53
CA GLN A 467 -15.63 -6.06 -34.45
C GLN A 467 -16.43 -6.05 -33.14
N LEU A 468 -15.86 -5.52 -32.05
CA LEU A 468 -16.52 -5.47 -30.75
C LEU A 468 -17.73 -4.53 -30.72
N PHE A 469 -17.72 -3.51 -31.59
CA PHE A 469 -18.78 -2.52 -31.73
C PHE A 469 -19.80 -2.88 -32.80
N THR A 470 -19.60 -3.98 -33.54
CA THR A 470 -20.50 -4.37 -34.64
C THR A 470 -21.80 -4.93 -34.09
N LEU A 471 -22.93 -4.52 -34.67
CA LEU A 471 -24.24 -5.04 -34.31
C LEU A 471 -24.55 -6.34 -35.07
N VAL A 472 -24.70 -7.43 -34.34
CA VAL A 472 -25.22 -8.72 -34.84
C VAL A 472 -26.50 -9.04 -34.08
N ASN A 473 -27.62 -9.21 -34.78
CA ASN A 473 -28.94 -9.42 -34.18
C ASN A 473 -29.31 -8.38 -33.11
N ASN A 474 -28.95 -7.11 -33.33
CA ASN A 474 -29.19 -6.00 -32.41
C ASN A 474 -28.36 -6.02 -31.10
N HIS A 475 -27.34 -6.87 -31.04
CA HIS A 475 -26.40 -7.00 -29.92
C HIS A 475 -24.97 -6.66 -30.38
N SER A 476 -24.15 -6.14 -29.46
CA SER A 476 -22.71 -5.95 -29.69
C SER A 476 -21.91 -6.65 -28.61
N ILE A 477 -20.75 -7.19 -28.99
CA ILE A 477 -19.91 -7.97 -28.09
C ILE A 477 -19.47 -7.11 -26.90
N VAL A 478 -19.09 -5.86 -27.13
CA VAL A 478 -18.64 -4.97 -26.04
C VAL A 478 -19.75 -4.70 -25.03
N VAL A 479 -20.98 -4.39 -25.49
CA VAL A 479 -22.09 -4.08 -24.58
C VAL A 479 -22.53 -5.32 -23.81
N ASP A 480 -22.68 -6.45 -24.48
CA ASP A 480 -23.08 -7.70 -23.84
C ASP A 480 -22.03 -8.17 -22.82
N SER A 481 -20.74 -8.05 -23.18
CA SER A 481 -19.63 -8.41 -22.28
C SER A 481 -19.61 -7.51 -21.04
N LEU A 482 -19.79 -6.19 -21.19
CA LEU A 482 -19.83 -5.28 -20.05
C LEU A 482 -21.03 -5.52 -19.13
N TYR A 483 -22.21 -5.82 -19.70
CA TYR A 483 -23.38 -6.15 -18.88
C TYR A 483 -23.22 -7.48 -18.14
N ALA A 484 -22.65 -8.49 -18.80
CA ALA A 484 -22.37 -9.78 -18.18
C ALA A 484 -21.32 -9.64 -17.07
N ASP A 485 -20.19 -9.01 -17.39
CA ASP A 485 -19.07 -8.87 -16.48
C ASP A 485 -19.42 -7.98 -15.27
N CYS A 486 -20.21 -6.92 -15.46
CA CYS A 486 -20.56 -6.08 -14.30
C CYS A 486 -21.34 -6.82 -13.23
N THR A 487 -22.06 -7.90 -13.55
CA THR A 487 -22.76 -8.69 -12.52
C THR A 487 -21.81 -9.34 -11.52
N THR A 488 -20.53 -9.47 -11.86
CA THR A 488 -19.47 -9.96 -10.97
C THR A 488 -18.92 -8.86 -10.05
N TYR A 489 -19.26 -7.60 -10.30
CA TYR A 489 -18.77 -6.48 -9.49
C TYR A 489 -19.49 -6.45 -8.14
N ASN A 490 -18.72 -6.23 -7.08
CA ASN A 490 -19.26 -6.22 -5.73
C ASN A 490 -20.13 -4.97 -5.46
N GLY A 491 -21.22 -5.15 -4.70
CA GLY A 491 -22.07 -4.06 -4.20
C GLY A 491 -22.87 -3.34 -5.28
N THR A 492 -22.93 -2.00 -5.20
CA THR A 492 -23.71 -1.16 -6.13
C THR A 492 -22.96 -0.80 -7.41
N GLN A 493 -21.74 -1.32 -7.62
CA GLN A 493 -20.89 -0.90 -8.73
C GLN A 493 -21.49 -1.20 -10.11
N CYS A 494 -22.06 -2.39 -10.30
CA CYS A 494 -22.77 -2.71 -11.54
C CYS A 494 -23.98 -1.79 -11.75
N ILE A 495 -24.75 -1.48 -10.69
CA ILE A 495 -25.88 -0.55 -10.78
C ILE A 495 -25.40 0.84 -11.25
N ASN A 496 -24.28 1.32 -10.73
CA ASN A 496 -23.68 2.60 -11.10
C ASN A 496 -23.07 2.58 -12.50
N PHE A 497 -22.60 1.41 -12.98
CA PHE A 497 -21.98 1.27 -14.29
C PHE A 497 -23.00 1.12 -15.42
N LYS A 498 -24.16 0.49 -15.17
CA LYS A 498 -25.21 0.24 -16.16
C LYS A 498 -25.64 1.50 -16.97
N PRO A 499 -25.78 2.70 -16.39
CA PRO A 499 -26.02 3.93 -17.16
C PRO A 499 -24.90 4.27 -18.16
N TYR A 500 -23.64 3.97 -17.82
CA TYR A 500 -22.51 4.20 -18.70
C TYR A 500 -22.39 3.12 -19.79
N ILE A 501 -22.73 1.86 -19.48
CA ILE A 501 -22.86 0.81 -20.51
C ILE A 501 -23.96 1.20 -21.52
N LEU A 502 -25.11 1.71 -21.04
CA LEU A 502 -26.18 2.22 -21.91
C LEU A 502 -25.72 3.43 -22.74
N LYS A 503 -24.90 4.30 -22.17
CA LYS A 503 -24.28 5.43 -22.88
C LYS A 503 -23.32 4.93 -23.97
N ILE A 504 -22.54 3.89 -23.71
CA ILE A 504 -21.68 3.24 -24.72
C ILE A 504 -22.54 2.66 -25.84
N ASP A 505 -23.62 1.94 -25.54
CA ASP A 505 -24.50 1.38 -26.56
C ASP A 505 -25.09 2.49 -27.47
N ASN A 506 -25.63 3.56 -26.89
CA ASN A 506 -26.28 4.63 -27.64
C ASN A 506 -25.30 5.55 -28.37
N SER A 507 -24.21 5.96 -27.71
CA SER A 507 -23.28 6.99 -28.23
C SER A 507 -22.10 6.42 -28.99
N VAL A 508 -21.79 5.13 -28.84
CA VAL A 508 -20.67 4.47 -29.53
C VAL A 508 -21.15 3.41 -30.50
N VAL A 509 -21.91 2.40 -30.05
CA VAL A 509 -22.29 1.25 -30.88
C VAL A 509 -23.35 1.60 -31.92
N ARG A 510 -24.49 2.13 -31.46
CA ARG A 510 -25.65 2.49 -32.30
C ARG A 510 -25.50 3.84 -33.01
N ASN A 511 -24.45 4.59 -32.67
CA ASN A 511 -24.22 5.90 -33.24
C ASN A 511 -23.74 5.80 -34.69
N THR A 512 -24.56 6.29 -35.61
CA THR A 512 -24.27 6.28 -37.06
C THR A 512 -23.37 7.43 -37.51
N THR A 513 -23.07 8.40 -36.63
CA THR A 513 -22.16 9.51 -36.95
C THR A 513 -20.68 9.15 -36.78
N LEU A 514 -20.38 8.09 -36.01
CA LEU A 514 -19.03 7.53 -35.90
C LEU A 514 -18.78 6.57 -37.07
N THR A 515 -17.95 6.99 -38.03
CA THR A 515 -17.76 6.28 -39.31
C THR A 515 -16.51 5.40 -39.35
N THR A 516 -15.66 5.47 -38.32
CA THR A 516 -14.41 4.71 -38.22
C THR A 516 -14.28 4.00 -36.87
N ASP A 517 -13.52 2.91 -36.84
CA ASP A 517 -13.25 2.16 -35.61
C ASP A 517 -12.48 3.00 -34.58
N THR A 518 -11.52 3.81 -35.03
CA THR A 518 -10.76 4.73 -34.16
C THR A 518 -11.67 5.70 -33.42
N GLN A 519 -12.66 6.29 -34.11
CA GLN A 519 -13.63 7.20 -33.46
C GLN A 519 -14.48 6.49 -32.41
N ARG A 520 -14.83 5.21 -32.64
CA ARG A 520 -15.59 4.38 -31.71
C ARG A 520 -14.75 4.01 -30.49
N ILE A 521 -13.51 3.59 -30.70
CA ILE A 521 -12.53 3.28 -29.65
C ILE A 521 -12.28 4.51 -28.77
N HIS A 522 -12.05 5.68 -29.38
CA HIS A 522 -11.86 6.92 -28.65
C HIS A 522 -13.08 7.30 -27.79
N SER A 523 -14.27 7.25 -28.38
CA SER A 523 -15.52 7.56 -27.67
C SER A 523 -15.81 6.55 -26.54
N PHE A 524 -15.48 5.27 -26.77
CA PHE A 524 -15.57 4.23 -25.76
C PHE A 524 -14.62 4.50 -24.58
N ALA A 525 -13.32 4.69 -24.87
CA ALA A 525 -12.30 4.95 -23.86
C ALA A 525 -12.64 6.21 -23.04
N TYR A 526 -13.14 7.26 -23.70
CA TYR A 526 -13.64 8.45 -23.04
C TYR A 526 -14.76 8.14 -22.03
N ILE A 527 -15.79 7.38 -22.42
CA ILE A 527 -16.90 7.05 -21.51
C ILE A 527 -16.45 6.15 -20.36
N ILE A 528 -15.56 5.19 -20.61
CA ILE A 528 -14.96 4.34 -19.57
C ILE A 528 -14.17 5.19 -18.58
N ASN A 529 -13.33 6.12 -19.06
CA ASN A 529 -12.57 7.04 -18.22
C ASN A 529 -13.46 8.00 -17.43
N GLN A 530 -14.58 8.44 -18.01
CA GLN A 530 -15.59 9.25 -17.29
C GLN A 530 -16.26 8.48 -16.15
N TYR A 531 -16.49 7.17 -16.30
CA TYR A 531 -17.03 6.34 -15.23
C TYR A 531 -15.98 6.03 -14.15
N CYS A 532 -14.79 5.62 -14.59
CA CYS A 532 -13.74 5.17 -13.69
C CYS A 532 -13.12 6.34 -12.92
N GLY A 533 -12.86 7.47 -13.58
CA GLY A 533 -12.15 8.61 -13.00
C GLY A 533 -10.85 8.16 -12.31
N ASN A 534 -10.59 8.72 -11.12
CA ASN A 534 -9.46 8.32 -10.28
C ASN A 534 -9.82 7.17 -9.30
N ASN A 535 -10.97 6.50 -9.48
CA ASN A 535 -11.38 5.41 -8.60
C ASN A 535 -10.61 4.15 -8.98
N THR A 536 -9.62 3.77 -8.17
CA THR A 536 -8.72 2.62 -8.41
C THR A 536 -9.47 1.29 -8.55
N GLN A 537 -10.64 1.15 -7.93
CA GLN A 537 -11.49 -0.04 -8.08
C GLN A 537 -12.30 0.01 -9.37
N ARG A 538 -12.94 1.16 -9.64
CA ARG A 538 -13.30 1.73 -10.96
C ARG A 538 -12.49 1.08 -12.08
N LEU A 539 -11.22 1.47 -12.05
CA LEU A 539 -10.22 1.07 -13.01
C LEU A 539 -9.99 -0.44 -12.94
N TYR A 540 -9.73 -1.02 -11.76
CA TYR A 540 -9.44 -2.44 -11.61
C TYR A 540 -10.50 -3.36 -12.26
N PHE A 541 -11.78 -3.24 -11.89
CA PHE A 541 -12.79 -4.17 -12.39
C PHE A 541 -13.25 -3.84 -13.82
N VAL A 542 -13.43 -2.55 -14.17
CA VAL A 542 -13.87 -2.19 -15.53
C VAL A 542 -12.79 -2.46 -16.55
N MET A 543 -11.53 -2.15 -16.26
CA MET A 543 -10.43 -2.41 -17.19
C MET A 543 -10.12 -3.91 -17.29
N GLY A 544 -10.41 -4.68 -16.23
CA GLY A 544 -10.31 -6.14 -16.21
C GLY A 544 -11.40 -6.89 -16.98
N SER A 545 -12.52 -6.24 -17.34
CA SER A 545 -13.64 -6.90 -18.01
C SER A 545 -13.25 -7.55 -19.33
N THR A 546 -13.52 -8.84 -19.46
CA THR A 546 -13.15 -9.61 -20.65
C THR A 546 -14.25 -9.60 -21.71
N MET A 547 -13.85 -9.62 -22.98
CA MET A 547 -14.76 -9.72 -24.12
C MET A 547 -15.16 -11.18 -24.34
N SER A 548 -16.46 -11.44 -24.46
CA SER A 548 -17.04 -12.79 -24.55
C SER A 548 -16.58 -13.60 -25.77
N ASN A 549 -16.10 -12.94 -26.81
CA ASN A 549 -15.53 -13.57 -28.00
C ASN A 549 -14.03 -13.91 -27.85
N GLY A 550 -13.45 -13.73 -26.67
CA GLY A 550 -12.03 -13.97 -26.41
C GLY A 550 -11.11 -12.91 -27.02
N TRP A 551 -11.62 -11.74 -27.41
CA TRP A 551 -10.80 -10.69 -28.01
C TRP A 551 -9.79 -10.09 -27.03
N GLY A 552 -10.02 -10.15 -25.72
CA GLY A 552 -9.16 -9.49 -24.74
C GLY A 552 -9.98 -8.85 -23.63
N ASN A 553 -9.50 -7.74 -23.07
CA ASN A 553 -10.21 -6.98 -22.03
C ASN A 553 -10.39 -5.49 -22.38
N VAL A 554 -11.15 -4.79 -21.54
CA VAL A 554 -11.42 -3.35 -21.69
C VAL A 554 -10.14 -2.53 -21.62
N GLN A 555 -9.16 -2.88 -20.79
CA GLN A 555 -7.86 -2.21 -20.74
C GLN A 555 -7.19 -2.20 -22.12
N GLN A 556 -7.12 -3.37 -22.75
CA GLN A 556 -6.52 -3.55 -24.07
C GLN A 556 -7.29 -2.76 -25.14
N LEU A 557 -8.62 -2.72 -25.05
CA LEU A 557 -9.45 -1.91 -25.95
C LEU A 557 -9.21 -0.40 -25.77
N CYS A 558 -9.13 0.08 -24.53
CA CYS A 558 -8.79 1.47 -24.22
C CYS A 558 -7.38 1.84 -24.67
N ASN A 559 -6.41 0.91 -24.56
CA ASN A 559 -5.04 1.13 -25.03
C ASN A 559 -4.93 1.25 -26.56
N CYS A 560 -5.96 0.84 -27.31
CA CYS A 560 -6.03 1.10 -28.75
C CYS A 560 -6.36 2.57 -29.08
N ASP A 561 -6.72 3.39 -28.08
CA ASP A 561 -6.93 4.84 -28.20
C ASP A 561 -5.61 5.64 -28.11
N THR A 562 -4.56 5.16 -28.77
CA THR A 562 -3.35 5.95 -29.00
C THR A 562 -3.42 6.62 -30.36
N PRO A 563 -2.99 7.89 -30.52
CA PRO A 563 -2.89 8.49 -31.84
C PRO A 563 -1.88 7.67 -32.66
N SER A 564 -2.34 7.02 -33.73
CA SER A 564 -1.47 6.65 -34.83
C SER A 564 -1.07 7.94 -35.53
N GLY A 565 0.08 8.49 -35.13
CA GLY A 565 0.69 9.70 -35.66
C GLY A 565 2.14 9.80 -35.23
#